data_AF-A0A369AFK1-F1
#
_entry.id   AF-A0A369AFK1-F1
#
_cell.length_a   1.000
_cell.length_b   1.000
_cell.length_c   1.000
_cell.angle_alpha   90.00
_cell.angle_beta   90.00
_cell.angle_gamma   90.00
#
_symmetry.space_group_name_H-M   'P 1'
#
loop_
_entity.id
_entity.type
_entity.pdbx_description
1 polymer ?
#
loop_
_entity_poly.entity_id
_entity_poly.type
_entity_poly.pdbx_seq_one_letter_code
_entity_poly.pdbx_strand_id
1 'polypeptide(L)'
;MKNLVLAVGGLGLAYAIYRSSKLLKVDNVRGMRNKNPMNVVKTNIAWDGKVQGDDPTFETFKSYSYGIRAGAKLLVNYQALHGINTVRGLISRYAPAHENPTNAYIQSVASAAGVDADEPITVKEKLPELVKAIINFEIGAVPFSSWYINNSIKEFV
;
A
#
# COMPACT_ATOMS: atom_id res chain seq x y z
N MET A 1 34.04 28.37 30.05
CA MET A 1 33.38 27.14 29.55
C MET A 1 31.88 27.41 29.54
N LYS A 2 31.27 27.60 28.37
CA LYS A 2 29.82 27.81 28.23
C LYS A 2 29.20 26.47 27.82
N ASN A 3 28.23 26.03 28.60
CA ASN A 3 27.59 24.72 28.53
C ASN A 3 26.88 24.51 27.18
N LEU A 4 27.26 23.43 26.51
CA LEU A 4 26.59 22.87 25.35
C LEU A 4 25.31 22.16 25.83
N VAL A 5 24.19 22.89 25.92
CA VAL A 5 22.88 22.29 26.21
C VAL A 5 22.29 21.73 24.91
N LEU A 6 22.44 20.41 24.77
CA LEU A 6 21.70 19.47 23.93
C LEU A 6 20.58 20.03 23.02
N ALA A 7 20.92 20.27 21.75
CA ALA A 7 19.98 20.48 20.65
C ALA A 7 19.37 19.15 20.12
N VAL A 8 18.96 18.24 21.01
CA VAL A 8 18.41 16.91 20.62
C VAL A 8 16.88 16.85 20.79
N GLY A 9 16.28 17.68 21.65
CA GLY A 9 14.83 17.67 21.89
C GLY A 9 13.97 18.25 20.76
N GLY A 10 14.48 19.22 20.00
CA GLY A 10 13.71 19.93 18.97
C GLY A 10 13.39 19.09 17.73
N LEU A 11 14.34 18.26 17.27
CA LEU A 11 14.17 17.40 16.09
C LEU A 11 13.18 16.26 16.33
N GLY A 12 13.24 15.63 17.51
CA GLY A 12 12.32 14.55 17.88
C GLY A 12 10.86 15.04 17.99
N LEU A 13 10.64 16.21 18.61
CA LEU A 13 9.32 16.81 18.73
C LEU A 13 8.77 17.28 17.38
N ALA A 14 9.58 17.94 16.56
CA ALA A 14 9.18 18.35 15.21
C ALA A 14 8.84 17.13 14.33
N TYR A 15 9.63 16.06 14.41
CA TYR A 15 9.35 14.81 13.70
C TYR A 15 8.05 14.14 14.18
N ALA A 16 7.79 14.13 15.50
CA ALA A 16 6.56 13.60 16.07
C ALA A 16 5.34 14.41 15.64
N ILE A 17 5.42 15.75 15.64
CA ILE A 17 4.36 16.65 15.17
C ILE A 17 4.12 16.45 13.67
N TYR A 18 5.19 16.38 12.86
CA TYR A 18 5.09 16.11 11.43
C TYR A 18 4.43 14.75 11.15
N ARG A 19 4.89 13.68 11.81
CA ARG A 19 4.27 12.34 11.74
C ARG A 19 2.80 12.37 12.15
N SER A 20 2.48 13.01 13.28
CA SER A 20 1.11 13.11 13.80
C SER A 20 0.19 13.83 12.82
N SER A 21 0.61 15.00 12.30
CA SER A 21 -0.17 15.73 11.29
C SER A 21 -0.35 14.95 10.00
N LYS A 22 0.64 14.15 9.58
CA LYS A 22 0.54 13.26 8.42
C LYS A 22 -0.44 12.12 8.67
N LEU A 23 -0.46 11.52 9.86
CA LEU A 23 -1.40 10.46 10.24
C LEU A 23 -2.85 10.99 10.31
N LEU A 24 -3.06 12.16 10.90
CA LEU A 24 -4.38 12.81 10.95
C LEU A 24 -4.95 13.09 9.56
N LYS A 25 -4.08 13.40 8.57
CA LYS A 25 -4.50 13.55 7.17
C LYS A 25 -4.91 12.22 6.54
N VAL A 26 -4.30 11.10 6.95
CA VAL A 26 -4.55 9.76 6.41
C VAL A 26 -5.90 9.21 6.88
N ASP A 27 -6.31 9.48 8.11
CA ASP A 27 -7.56 8.96 8.68
C ASP A 27 -8.81 9.37 7.88
N ASN A 28 -8.77 10.51 7.20
CA ASN A 28 -9.87 11.01 6.34
C ASN A 28 -9.76 10.56 4.87
N VAL A 29 -8.70 9.84 4.49
CA VAL A 29 -8.54 9.34 3.12
C VAL A 29 -9.54 8.21 2.86
N ARG A 30 -10.13 8.19 1.65
CA ARG A 30 -11.10 7.18 1.20
C ARG A 30 -10.70 5.74 1.53
N GLY A 31 -9.45 5.37 1.25
CA GLY A 31 -8.94 4.02 1.52
C GLY A 31 -9.00 3.65 3.01
N MET A 32 -8.81 4.61 3.91
CA MET A 32 -8.94 4.38 5.35
C MET A 32 -10.41 4.23 5.76
N ARG A 33 -11.28 5.15 5.31
CA ARG A 33 -12.73 5.08 5.57
C ARG A 33 -13.35 3.75 5.12
N ASN A 34 -12.96 3.26 3.95
CA ASN A 34 -13.50 2.02 3.37
C ASN A 34 -12.80 0.75 3.91
N LYS A 35 -11.81 0.90 4.80
CA LYS A 35 -10.89 -0.16 5.24
C LYS A 35 -10.24 -0.91 4.06
N ASN A 36 -9.96 -0.17 3.00
CA ASN A 36 -9.42 -0.60 1.72
C ASN A 36 -8.14 0.21 1.40
N PRO A 37 -7.04 0.00 2.14
CA PRO A 37 -5.84 0.84 2.04
C PRO A 37 -5.06 0.64 0.73
N MET A 38 -5.41 -0.38 -0.05
CA MET A 38 -4.83 -0.62 -1.38
C MET A 38 -5.76 -0.17 -2.52
N ASN A 39 -6.90 0.48 -2.21
CA ASN A 39 -7.86 0.95 -3.20
C ASN A 39 -8.30 -0.15 -4.21
N VAL A 40 -8.63 -1.35 -3.71
CA VAL A 40 -9.24 -2.42 -4.53
C VAL A 40 -10.58 -1.94 -5.09
N VAL A 41 -10.70 -1.93 -6.42
CA VAL A 41 -11.92 -1.50 -7.14
C VAL A 41 -13.05 -2.51 -7.00
N LYS A 42 -14.29 -2.02 -7.06
CA LYS A 42 -15.50 -2.86 -7.02
C LYS A 42 -15.51 -3.85 -8.18
N THR A 43 -15.76 -5.11 -7.85
CA THR A 43 -15.93 -6.20 -8.82
C THR A 43 -17.03 -7.15 -8.35
N ASN A 44 -17.40 -8.12 -9.19
CA ASN A 44 -18.29 -9.22 -8.81
C ASN A 44 -17.61 -10.29 -7.94
N ILE A 45 -16.35 -10.09 -7.57
CA ILE A 45 -15.61 -11.02 -6.71
C ILE A 45 -16.17 -10.90 -5.28
N ALA A 46 -16.54 -12.04 -4.70
CA ALA A 46 -16.93 -12.17 -3.31
C ALA A 46 -15.68 -12.23 -2.41
N TRP A 47 -15.02 -11.10 -2.22
CA TRP A 47 -13.84 -11.02 -1.37
C TRP A 47 -14.16 -11.37 0.08
N ASP A 48 -13.30 -12.16 0.74
CA ASP A 48 -13.44 -12.42 2.17
C ASP A 48 -13.44 -11.09 2.94
N GLY A 49 -14.45 -10.90 3.79
CA GLY A 49 -14.59 -9.69 4.58
C GLY A 49 -15.06 -8.45 3.82
N LYS A 50 -15.43 -8.56 2.54
CA LYS A 50 -16.21 -7.52 1.84
C LYS A 50 -17.52 -7.26 2.57
N VAL A 51 -17.90 -6.00 2.67
CA VAL A 51 -19.18 -5.54 3.23
C VAL A 51 -19.80 -4.53 2.29
N GLN A 52 -21.10 -4.27 2.47
CA GLN A 52 -21.74 -3.15 1.79
C GLN A 52 -21.11 -1.83 2.27
N GLY A 53 -20.79 -0.97 1.31
CA GLY A 53 -20.29 0.38 1.58
C GLY A 53 -20.70 1.34 0.47
N ASP A 54 -20.70 2.62 0.81
CA ASP A 54 -21.32 3.69 0.00
C ASP A 54 -20.40 4.21 -1.12
N ASP A 55 -19.15 3.77 -1.17
CA ASP A 55 -18.21 4.20 -2.21
C ASP A 55 -18.61 3.66 -3.58
N PRO A 56 -18.78 4.49 -4.62
CA PRO A 56 -19.26 4.01 -5.92
C PRO A 56 -18.22 3.18 -6.68
N THR A 57 -16.93 3.34 -6.38
CA THR A 57 -15.83 2.78 -7.19
C THR A 57 -15.04 1.71 -6.45
N PHE A 58 -14.86 1.83 -5.14
CA PHE A 58 -13.95 0.99 -4.36
C PHE A 58 -14.68 0.03 -3.41
N GLU A 59 -14.10 -1.14 -3.22
CA GLU A 59 -14.60 -2.12 -2.24
C GLU A 59 -14.52 -1.56 -0.82
N THR A 60 -15.43 -2.02 0.04
CA THR A 60 -15.41 -1.74 1.48
C THR A 60 -15.24 -3.05 2.25
N PHE A 61 -14.41 -3.04 3.27
CA PHE A 61 -14.09 -4.25 4.04
C PHE A 61 -14.43 -4.09 5.53
N LYS A 62 -14.67 -5.21 6.21
CA LYS A 62 -14.96 -5.22 7.65
C LYS A 62 -13.75 -4.84 8.52
N SER A 63 -12.53 -5.06 8.04
CA SER A 63 -11.27 -4.59 8.66
C SER A 63 -10.18 -4.33 7.63
N TYR A 64 -9.16 -3.52 7.99
CA TYR A 64 -8.03 -3.20 7.12
C TYR A 64 -7.28 -4.44 6.64
N SER A 65 -7.14 -5.45 7.49
CA SER A 65 -6.51 -6.73 7.14
C SER A 65 -7.17 -7.40 5.93
N TYR A 66 -8.50 -7.32 5.78
CA TYR A 66 -9.19 -7.87 4.61
C TYR A 66 -8.95 -7.05 3.35
N GLY A 67 -8.91 -5.71 3.45
CA GLY A 67 -8.56 -4.85 2.31
C GLY A 67 -7.13 -5.04 1.84
N ILE A 68 -6.17 -5.16 2.77
CA ILE A 68 -4.76 -5.48 2.49
C ILE A 68 -4.67 -6.85 1.81
N ARG A 69 -5.34 -7.86 2.38
CA ARG A 69 -5.35 -9.22 1.83
C ARG A 69 -5.90 -9.26 0.40
N ALA A 70 -7.00 -8.56 0.14
CA ALA A 70 -7.61 -8.52 -1.20
C ALA A 70 -6.66 -7.94 -2.25
N GLY A 71 -5.99 -6.82 -1.94
CA GLY A 71 -4.99 -6.23 -2.83
C GLY A 71 -3.77 -7.13 -3.03
N ALA A 72 -3.25 -7.75 -1.97
CA ALA A 72 -2.15 -8.71 -2.06
C ALA A 72 -2.50 -9.93 -2.94
N LYS A 73 -3.73 -10.45 -2.81
CA LYS A 73 -4.23 -11.57 -3.62
C LYS A 73 -4.25 -11.24 -5.11
N LEU A 74 -4.57 -10.00 -5.49
CA LEU A 74 -4.49 -9.56 -6.88
C LEU A 74 -3.06 -9.67 -7.42
N LEU A 75 -2.06 -9.16 -6.70
CA LEU A 75 -0.66 -9.20 -7.14
C LEU A 75 -0.16 -10.64 -7.33
N VAL A 76 -0.45 -11.51 -6.37
CA VAL A 76 -0.09 -12.94 -6.44
C VAL A 76 -0.77 -13.62 -7.64
N ASN A 77 -2.06 -13.34 -7.86
CA ASN A 77 -2.80 -13.90 -8.98
C ASN A 77 -2.32 -13.35 -10.33
N TYR A 78 -1.84 -12.11 -10.40
CA TYR A 78 -1.29 -11.56 -11.64
C TYR A 78 -0.06 -12.34 -12.10
N GLN A 79 0.83 -12.72 -11.18
CA GLN A 79 1.93 -13.62 -11.52
C GLN A 79 1.42 -15.04 -11.84
N ALA A 80 0.63 -15.63 -10.94
CA ALA A 80 0.24 -17.04 -11.05
C ALA A 80 -0.66 -17.36 -12.25
N LEU A 81 -1.58 -16.45 -12.62
CA LEU A 81 -2.59 -16.68 -13.65
C LEU A 81 -2.27 -16.00 -14.97
N HIS A 82 -1.40 -14.98 -14.97
CA HIS A 82 -1.11 -14.18 -16.16
C HIS A 82 0.38 -14.03 -16.46
N GLY A 83 1.28 -14.62 -15.65
CA GLY A 83 2.72 -14.54 -15.85
C GLY A 83 3.29 -13.13 -15.62
N ILE A 84 2.53 -12.22 -15.03
CA ILE A 84 2.96 -10.84 -14.80
C ILE A 84 3.84 -10.78 -13.56
N ASN A 85 5.14 -10.57 -13.76
CA ASN A 85 6.15 -10.67 -12.71
C ASN A 85 7.14 -9.49 -12.68
N THR A 86 6.80 -8.34 -13.28
CA THR A 86 7.59 -7.10 -13.15
C THR A 86 6.75 -6.04 -12.44
N VAL A 87 7.38 -5.09 -11.73
CA VAL A 87 6.63 -4.01 -11.08
C VAL A 87 5.85 -3.20 -12.11
N ARG A 88 6.43 -2.93 -13.28
CA ARG A 88 5.73 -2.27 -14.40
C ARG A 88 4.46 -3.03 -14.77
N GLY A 89 4.54 -4.33 -14.99
CA GLY A 89 3.40 -5.14 -15.38
C GLY A 89 2.33 -5.20 -14.29
N LEU A 90 2.75 -5.40 -13.03
CA LEU A 90 1.85 -5.47 -11.88
C LEU A 90 1.04 -4.17 -11.73
N ILE A 91 1.72 -3.03 -11.69
CA ILE A 91 1.07 -1.73 -11.49
C ILE A 91 0.27 -1.30 -12.71
N SER A 92 0.74 -1.57 -13.94
CA SER A 92 -0.04 -1.27 -15.16
C SER A 92 -1.36 -2.04 -15.21
N ARG A 93 -1.40 -3.26 -14.66
CA ARG A 93 -2.65 -4.03 -14.51
C ARG A 93 -3.46 -3.59 -13.30
N TYR A 94 -2.81 -3.25 -12.20
CA TYR A 94 -3.47 -2.82 -10.97
C TYR A 94 -4.21 -1.49 -11.13
N ALA A 95 -3.57 -0.54 -11.81
CA ALA A 95 -4.08 0.80 -12.07
C ALA A 95 -3.77 1.18 -13.55
N PRO A 96 -4.55 0.67 -14.51
CA PRO A 96 -4.34 0.99 -15.93
C PRO A 96 -4.53 2.49 -16.16
N ALA A 97 -3.56 3.14 -16.80
CA ALA A 97 -3.69 4.54 -17.21
C ALA A 97 -4.83 4.68 -18.23
N HIS A 98 -5.72 5.64 -18.01
CA HIS A 98 -6.46 6.21 -19.14
C HIS A 98 -5.62 7.26 -19.87
N GLU A 99 -4.87 8.13 -19.17
CA GLU A 99 -3.92 9.08 -19.78
C GLU A 99 -2.76 9.40 -18.80
N ASN A 100 -1.82 8.48 -18.67
CA ASN A 100 -0.46 8.64 -18.10
C ASN A 100 -0.23 9.34 -16.72
N PRO A 101 -0.68 8.72 -15.62
CA PRO A 101 -0.03 8.83 -14.30
C PRO A 101 0.77 7.56 -13.88
N THR A 102 0.88 6.54 -14.74
CA THR A 102 1.37 5.20 -14.37
C THR A 102 2.89 5.12 -14.11
N ASN A 103 3.71 5.98 -14.73
CA ASN A 103 5.17 5.93 -14.53
C ASN A 103 5.60 6.34 -13.11
N ALA A 104 5.00 7.37 -12.53
CA ALA A 104 5.32 7.79 -11.16
C ALA A 104 4.94 6.69 -10.14
N TYR A 105 3.81 6.01 -10.37
CA TYR A 105 3.39 4.89 -9.54
C TYR A 105 4.37 3.71 -9.66
N ILE A 106 4.71 3.30 -10.88
CA ILE A 106 5.68 2.23 -11.12
C ILE A 106 7.01 2.53 -10.43
N GLN A 107 7.57 3.73 -10.63
CA GLN A 107 8.86 4.10 -10.07
C GLN A 107 8.82 4.18 -8.53
N SER A 108 7.74 4.72 -7.96
CA SER A 108 7.56 4.74 -6.51
C SER A 108 7.51 3.34 -5.92
N VAL A 109 6.84 2.39 -6.59
CA VAL A 109 6.72 1.01 -6.10
C VAL A 109 8.03 0.25 -6.29
N ALA A 110 8.67 0.38 -7.46
CA ALA A 110 9.94 -0.28 -7.76
C ALA A 110 11.05 0.15 -6.79
N SER A 111 11.18 1.47 -6.58
CA SER A 111 12.14 2.03 -5.62
C SER A 111 11.90 1.54 -4.19
N ALA A 112 10.64 1.50 -3.74
CA ALA A 112 10.30 1.01 -2.40
C ALA A 112 10.50 -0.50 -2.25
N ALA A 113 10.36 -1.28 -3.33
CA ALA A 113 10.61 -2.72 -3.35
C ALA A 113 12.09 -3.10 -3.59
N GLY A 114 12.94 -2.12 -3.90
CA GLY A 114 14.36 -2.30 -4.13
C GLY A 114 14.68 -3.16 -5.35
N VAL A 115 13.94 -2.97 -6.45
CA VAL A 115 14.09 -3.69 -7.73
C VAL A 115 13.98 -2.73 -8.90
N ASP A 116 14.50 -3.11 -10.06
CA ASP A 116 14.18 -2.37 -11.29
C ASP A 116 12.71 -2.59 -11.70
N ALA A 117 12.10 -1.60 -12.36
CA ALA A 117 10.69 -1.68 -12.74
C ALA A 117 10.37 -2.82 -13.74
N ASP A 118 11.36 -3.17 -14.57
CA ASP A 118 11.25 -4.16 -15.64
C ASP A 118 11.99 -5.47 -15.31
N GLU A 119 12.66 -5.53 -14.15
CA GLU A 119 13.27 -6.76 -13.61
C GLU A 119 12.18 -7.79 -13.22
N PRO A 120 12.28 -9.04 -13.70
CA PRO A 120 11.43 -10.13 -13.22
C PRO A 120 11.67 -10.43 -11.74
N ILE A 121 10.59 -10.52 -10.97
CA ILE A 121 10.61 -10.81 -9.53
C ILE A 121 9.73 -12.02 -9.18
N THR A 122 10.03 -12.67 -8.05
CA THR A 122 9.08 -13.55 -7.38
C THR A 122 8.13 -12.70 -6.54
N VAL A 123 6.87 -12.54 -6.96
CA VAL A 123 5.93 -11.60 -6.32
C VAL A 123 5.69 -11.95 -4.85
N LYS A 124 5.63 -13.24 -4.53
CA LYS A 124 5.46 -13.71 -3.14
C LYS A 124 6.62 -13.27 -2.24
N GLU A 125 7.86 -13.37 -2.71
CA GLU A 125 9.05 -12.97 -1.94
C GLU A 125 9.12 -11.46 -1.69
N LYS A 126 8.58 -10.65 -2.61
CA LYS A 126 8.52 -9.19 -2.52
C LYS A 126 7.18 -8.65 -2.01
N LEU A 127 6.25 -9.54 -1.63
CA LEU A 127 4.86 -9.15 -1.37
C LEU A 127 4.72 -8.14 -0.23
N PRO A 128 5.42 -8.28 0.92
CA PRO A 128 5.37 -7.27 1.98
C PRO A 128 5.80 -5.87 1.53
N GLU A 129 6.87 -5.78 0.72
CA GLU A 129 7.41 -4.53 0.20
C GLU A 129 6.45 -3.90 -0.82
N LEU A 130 5.93 -4.70 -1.76
CA LEU A 130 4.96 -4.25 -2.76
C LEU A 130 3.68 -3.71 -2.11
N VAL A 131 3.15 -4.44 -1.11
CA VAL A 131 1.95 -4.02 -0.37
C VAL A 131 2.19 -2.71 0.36
N LYS A 132 3.31 -2.56 1.08
CA LYS A 132 3.67 -1.30 1.77
C LYS A 132 3.80 -0.15 0.78
N ALA A 133 4.44 -0.38 -0.35
CA ALA A 133 4.66 0.63 -1.37
C ALA A 133 3.34 1.11 -2.00
N ILE A 134 2.45 0.18 -2.34
CA ILE A 134 1.12 0.49 -2.88
C ILE A 134 0.30 1.27 -1.85
N ILE A 135 0.23 0.81 -0.60
CA ILE A 135 -0.49 1.55 0.47
C ILE A 135 0.07 2.98 0.59
N ASN A 136 1.40 3.14 0.64
CA ASN A 136 1.99 4.46 0.74
C ASN A 136 1.64 5.37 -0.45
N PHE A 137 1.59 4.83 -1.65
CA PHE A 137 1.19 5.59 -2.84
C PHE A 137 -0.29 5.98 -2.79
N GLU A 138 -1.16 5.05 -2.42
CA GLU A 138 -2.62 5.21 -2.45
C GLU A 138 -3.16 6.13 -1.35
N ILE A 139 -2.61 6.05 -0.14
CA ILE A 139 -3.10 6.83 1.02
C ILE A 139 -2.05 7.80 1.58
N GLY A 140 -0.86 7.89 0.98
CA GLY A 140 0.19 8.86 1.33
C GLY A 140 1.06 8.47 2.54
N ALA A 141 0.76 7.35 3.22
CA ALA A 141 1.50 6.84 4.36
C ALA A 141 1.28 5.33 4.54
N VAL A 142 2.10 4.69 5.38
CA VAL A 142 1.87 3.33 5.86
C VAL A 142 1.55 3.39 7.37
N PRO A 143 0.28 3.55 7.76
CA PRO A 143 -0.13 3.62 9.16
C PRO A 143 -0.23 2.25 9.85
N PHE A 144 0.31 1.20 9.24
CA PHE A 144 0.25 -0.18 9.72
C PHE A 144 1.65 -0.67 10.09
N SER A 145 1.75 -1.44 11.17
CA SER A 145 3.02 -2.09 11.52
C SER A 145 3.35 -3.19 10.50
N SER A 146 4.65 -3.47 10.32
CA SER A 146 5.09 -4.62 9.49
C SER A 146 4.46 -5.93 9.94
N TRP A 147 4.30 -6.12 11.26
CA TRP A 147 3.60 -7.29 11.80
C TRP A 147 2.16 -7.38 11.32
N TYR A 148 1.41 -6.26 11.33
CA TYR A 148 0.01 -6.24 10.90
C TYR A 148 -0.12 -6.55 9.41
N ILE A 149 0.74 -5.95 8.58
CA ILE A 149 0.78 -6.22 7.13
C ILE A 149 1.11 -7.69 6.89
N ASN A 150 2.19 -8.21 7.48
CA ASN A 150 2.61 -9.60 7.30
C ASN A 150 1.54 -10.59 7.75
N ASN A 151 0.90 -10.37 8.90
CA ASN A 151 -0.18 -11.23 9.36
C ASN A 151 -1.43 -11.15 8.45
N SER A 152 -1.65 -10.03 7.77
CA SER A 152 -2.76 -9.87 6.81
C SER A 152 -2.52 -10.62 5.49
N ILE A 153 -1.25 -10.87 5.12
CA ILE A 153 -0.87 -11.54 3.86
C ILE A 153 -0.24 -12.93 4.06
N LYS A 154 -0.19 -13.43 5.29
CA LYS A 154 0.52 -14.68 5.68
C LYS A 154 0.11 -15.94 4.93
N GLU A 155 -1.03 -15.95 4.26
CA GLU A 155 -1.47 -17.08 3.44
C GLU A 155 -0.78 -17.14 2.07
N PHE A 156 -0.08 -16.07 1.68
CA PHE A 156 0.58 -15.94 0.37
C PHE A 156 2.10 -16.06 0.42
N VAL A 157 2.70 -15.87 1.59
CA VAL A 157 4.15 -15.85 1.87
C VAL A 157 4.60 -17.10 2.60
#